data_AF-A0A6I7YC33-F1
#
_entry.id   AF-A0A6I7YC33-F1
#
_cell.length_a   1.000
_cell.length_b   1.000
_cell.length_c   1.000
_cell.angle_alpha   90.00
_cell.angle_beta   90.00
_cell.angle_gamma   90.00
#
_symmetry.space_group_name_H-M   'P 1'
#
loop_
_entity.id
_entity.type
_entity.pdbx_description
1 polymer ?
#
loop_
_entity_poly.entity_id
_entity_poly.type
_entity_poly.pdbx_seq_one_letter_code
_entity_poly.pdbx_strand_id
1 'polypeptide(L)'
;MSELYGSGSGAETGADSVAVAFDDGPAEPVEPAEPVEPEDLDGPAGLAVESGEPEEPEPLEPSAREEGAEGGFLGRVFDVASWWSEPGEGAVDRHATVDRPDFPEENPMTEVRYGTPLDRPDGERIPLFDGPPAREQTKQGILGDCGIISTLGAVAGHRPEAISHCIRENGDGTYEVTLHQTKRSLYGDRSRFAPTGSVTVLTVTPDLPVQSDAPHRPAYGKSGDGDVAWVPILEKAVAGVDATWDERRARLAEGYTRHDLGSLPSHRAELLTQLTGETAYTDDFPTQYDMEGRSPDRQLLETFREKLADGCPVLVGTVNLEREGRSLPKGLIDRHAYEVTEVDDRGLIHLRNPHNLAHPQPLTVAEFKRLIKNRYTTIG
;
A
#
# COMPACT_ATOMS: atom_id res chain seq x y z
N MET A 1 60.04 25.48 16.67
CA MET A 1 61.11 25.95 15.75
C MET A 1 60.68 25.50 14.37
N SER A 2 59.81 26.29 13.73
CA SER A 2 60.14 27.26 12.65
C SER A 2 59.92 26.57 11.30
N GLU A 3 58.73 26.69 10.70
CA GLU A 3 58.32 27.76 9.75
C GLU A 3 59.12 27.76 8.44
N LEU A 4 58.39 27.65 7.32
CA LEU A 4 58.47 28.41 6.06
C LEU A 4 57.55 27.70 5.03
N TYR A 5 56.31 28.16 4.81
CA TYR A 5 55.85 29.17 3.83
C TYR A 5 56.19 28.90 2.35
N GLY A 6 55.13 28.79 1.54
CA GLY A 6 55.16 28.77 0.07
C GLY A 6 53.76 28.90 -0.54
N SER A 7 53.29 30.13 -0.72
CA SER A 7 52.24 30.61 -1.64
C SER A 7 52.55 30.22 -3.11
N GLY A 8 51.64 30.11 -4.09
CA GLY A 8 50.23 30.51 -4.27
C GLY A 8 49.81 30.35 -5.75
N SER A 9 48.70 31.00 -6.12
CA SER A 9 48.00 31.06 -7.43
C SER A 9 47.07 29.87 -7.74
N GLY A 10 45.78 30.01 -8.03
CA GLY A 10 45.00 31.17 -8.48
C GLY A 10 44.63 30.99 -9.96
N ALA A 11 43.53 30.29 -10.23
CA ALA A 11 42.89 30.26 -11.54
C ALA A 11 41.38 30.02 -11.36
N GLU A 12 40.63 31.11 -11.26
CA GLU A 12 39.21 31.17 -11.57
C GLU A 12 39.05 31.12 -13.10
N THR A 13 38.24 30.18 -13.59
CA THR A 13 37.69 30.25 -14.94
C THR A 13 36.21 29.92 -14.87
N GLY A 14 35.38 30.97 -15.00
CA GLY A 14 33.97 30.85 -15.30
C GLY A 14 33.72 30.55 -16.78
N ALA A 15 32.62 29.84 -17.02
CA ALA A 15 31.86 29.68 -18.26
C ALA A 15 30.71 28.72 -17.88
N ASP A 16 29.48 28.79 -18.36
CA ASP A 16 28.75 29.74 -19.18
C ASP A 16 27.29 29.35 -18.93
N SER A 17 26.51 30.25 -18.31
CA SER A 17 25.08 30.03 -18.12
C SER A 17 24.36 30.40 -19.41
N VAL A 18 23.95 29.40 -20.18
CA VAL A 18 23.12 29.59 -21.39
C VAL A 18 21.71 29.97 -20.94
N ALA A 19 21.41 31.27 -21.03
CA ALA A 19 20.06 31.79 -20.91
C ALA A 19 19.28 31.46 -22.19
N VAL A 20 18.27 30.60 -22.08
CA VAL A 20 17.29 30.37 -23.13
C VAL A 20 16.26 31.49 -23.04
N ALA A 21 16.31 32.41 -24.00
CA ALA A 21 15.30 33.43 -24.18
C ALA A 21 14.00 32.78 -24.68
N PHE A 22 12.95 32.88 -23.88
CA PHE A 22 11.58 32.60 -24.34
C PHE A 22 11.06 33.83 -25.08
N ASP A 23 10.67 33.60 -26.32
CA ASP A 23 10.07 34.56 -27.24
C ASP A 23 8.61 34.79 -26.84
N ASP A 24 8.34 35.88 -26.11
CA ASP A 24 7.00 36.37 -25.82
C ASP A 24 6.40 37.04 -27.07
N GLY A 25 5.84 36.22 -27.95
CA GLY A 25 4.97 36.69 -29.02
C GLY A 25 3.65 37.27 -28.46
N PRO A 26 3.11 38.36 -29.03
CA PRO A 26 1.88 38.98 -28.54
C PRO A 26 0.69 38.05 -28.72
N ALA A 27 -0.03 37.79 -27.63
CA ALA A 27 -1.30 37.07 -27.64
C ALA A 27 -2.34 37.84 -28.47
N GLU A 28 -2.89 37.20 -29.49
CA GLU A 28 -4.03 37.73 -30.23
C GLU A 28 -5.27 37.85 -29.33
N PRO A 29 -6.05 38.93 -29.45
CA PRO A 29 -7.26 39.11 -28.65
C PRO A 29 -8.34 38.12 -29.09
N VAL A 30 -8.76 37.27 -28.16
CA VAL A 30 -9.94 36.41 -28.30
C VAL A 30 -11.18 37.29 -28.30
N GLU A 31 -11.91 37.31 -29.42
CA GLU A 31 -13.20 38.01 -29.53
C GLU A 31 -14.24 37.39 -28.57
N PRO A 32 -15.03 38.21 -27.86
CA PRO A 32 -16.08 37.70 -26.98
C PRO A 32 -17.22 37.11 -27.81
N ALA A 33 -17.60 35.86 -27.49
CA ALA A 33 -18.77 35.21 -28.07
C ALA A 33 -20.05 35.99 -27.75
N GLU A 34 -20.88 36.19 -28.78
CA GLU A 34 -22.17 36.87 -28.68
C GLU A 34 -23.16 36.10 -27.78
N PRO A 35 -24.00 36.80 -27.01
CA PRO A 35 -25.03 36.17 -26.18
C PRO A 35 -26.15 35.62 -27.08
N VAL A 36 -26.42 34.33 -26.95
CA VAL A 36 -27.57 33.66 -27.57
C VAL A 36 -28.85 34.12 -26.85
N GLU A 37 -29.74 34.79 -27.58
CA GLU A 37 -31.07 35.18 -27.09
C GLU A 37 -31.96 33.94 -26.86
N PRO A 38 -32.79 33.92 -25.81
CA PRO A 38 -33.71 32.82 -25.57
C PRO A 38 -34.91 32.91 -26.52
N GLU A 39 -35.14 31.84 -27.28
CA GLU A 39 -36.37 31.67 -28.06
C GLU A 39 -37.55 31.39 -27.13
N ASP A 40 -38.56 32.26 -27.22
CA ASP A 40 -39.89 32.10 -26.65
C ASP A 40 -40.59 30.87 -27.24
N LEU A 41 -40.92 29.90 -26.39
CA LEU A 41 -41.85 28.82 -26.73
C LEU A 41 -43.10 28.90 -25.84
N ASP A 42 -44.14 29.45 -26.46
CA ASP A 42 -45.53 29.37 -26.03
C ASP A 42 -46.01 27.91 -25.92
N GLY A 43 -46.80 27.62 -24.89
CA GLY A 43 -47.28 26.28 -24.49
C GLY A 43 -48.28 25.62 -25.45
N PRO A 44 -48.84 24.46 -25.04
CA PRO A 44 -50.04 24.56 -24.21
C PRO A 44 -50.24 23.46 -23.14
N ALA A 45 -50.94 23.89 -22.08
CA ALA A 45 -51.99 23.21 -21.35
C ALA A 45 -51.88 21.70 -21.02
N GLY A 46 -51.69 21.44 -19.72
CA GLY A 46 -52.67 20.69 -18.94
C GLY A 46 -52.56 19.17 -18.94
N LEU A 47 -51.75 18.63 -18.02
CA LEU A 47 -51.96 17.29 -17.47
C LEU A 47 -51.77 17.32 -15.95
N ALA A 48 -52.70 16.67 -15.26
CA ALA A 48 -52.83 16.61 -13.82
C ALA A 48 -51.60 15.95 -13.18
N VAL A 49 -51.09 16.58 -12.12
CA VAL A 49 -50.06 16.03 -11.24
C VAL A 49 -50.77 15.15 -10.21
N GLU A 50 -50.67 13.84 -10.37
CA GLU A 50 -50.86 12.90 -9.26
C GLU A 50 -49.69 13.10 -8.27
N SER A 51 -50.04 13.41 -7.04
CA SER A 51 -49.13 13.46 -5.90
C SER A 51 -48.68 12.03 -5.55
N GLY A 52 -47.60 11.57 -6.18
CA GLY A 52 -46.84 10.42 -5.71
C GLY A 52 -45.97 10.84 -4.53
N GLU A 53 -46.15 10.19 -3.39
CA GLU A 53 -45.26 10.30 -2.23
C GLU A 53 -43.81 9.96 -2.66
N PRO A 54 -42.79 10.66 -2.11
CA PRO A 54 -41.40 10.30 -2.37
C PRO A 54 -41.14 8.91 -1.79
N GLU A 55 -40.92 7.92 -2.66
CA GLU A 55 -40.37 6.63 -2.25
C GLU A 55 -38.99 6.88 -1.61
N GLU A 56 -38.91 6.64 -0.30
CA GLU A 56 -37.64 6.52 0.39
C GLU A 56 -36.80 5.46 -0.33
N PRO A 57 -35.53 5.75 -0.67
CA PRO A 57 -34.68 4.76 -1.31
C PRO A 57 -34.57 3.54 -0.39
N GLU A 58 -34.94 2.38 -0.91
CA GLU A 58 -34.91 1.14 -0.14
C GLU A 58 -33.51 0.94 0.47
N PRO A 59 -33.42 0.62 1.77
CA PRO A 59 -32.16 0.32 2.40
C PRO A 59 -31.53 -0.88 1.68
N LEU A 60 -30.38 -0.66 1.07
CA LEU A 60 -29.53 -1.70 0.51
C LEU A 60 -29.41 -2.83 1.55
N GLU A 61 -30.02 -3.98 1.27
CA GLU A 61 -29.87 -5.15 2.12
C GLU A 61 -28.37 -5.47 2.25
N PRO A 62 -27.89 -5.84 3.45
CA PRO A 62 -26.50 -6.21 3.65
C PRO A 62 -26.20 -7.48 2.84
N SER A 63 -25.66 -7.28 1.64
CA SER A 63 -25.19 -8.35 0.78
C SER A 63 -24.21 -9.20 1.58
N ALA A 64 -24.43 -10.52 1.55
CA ALA A 64 -23.59 -11.53 2.19
C ALA A 64 -22.10 -11.16 2.11
N ARG A 65 -21.41 -11.24 3.26
CA ARG A 65 -19.98 -10.95 3.45
C ARG A 65 -19.12 -11.49 2.29
N GLU A 66 -18.79 -10.65 1.33
CA GLU A 66 -17.84 -10.98 0.26
C GLU A 66 -16.40 -10.76 0.77
N GLU A 67 -15.84 -11.79 1.41
CA GLU A 67 -14.43 -11.85 1.82
C GLU A 67 -13.54 -12.22 0.61
N GLY A 68 -13.51 -11.36 -0.40
CA GLY A 68 -12.58 -11.48 -1.53
C GLY A 68 -11.24 -10.79 -1.25
N ALA A 69 -10.12 -11.42 -1.61
CA ALA A 69 -8.80 -10.79 -1.60
C ALA A 69 -8.75 -9.58 -2.55
N GLU A 70 -8.03 -8.53 -2.15
CA GLU A 70 -7.67 -7.39 -3.00
C GLU A 70 -6.40 -7.73 -3.77
N GLY A 71 -6.45 -7.82 -5.10
CA GLY A 71 -5.28 -8.02 -5.95
C GLY A 71 -5.28 -9.29 -6.83
N GLY A 72 -6.20 -10.24 -6.63
CA GLY A 72 -6.23 -11.48 -7.42
C GLY A 72 -7.61 -12.14 -7.55
N PHE A 73 -7.83 -12.85 -8.66
CA PHE A 73 -9.11 -13.49 -9.05
C PHE A 73 -9.49 -14.72 -8.19
N LEU A 74 -8.55 -15.33 -7.44
CA LEU A 74 -8.73 -16.67 -6.84
C LEU A 74 -8.81 -16.73 -5.30
N GLY A 75 -8.86 -15.61 -4.57
CA GLY A 75 -8.71 -15.57 -3.10
C GLY A 75 -9.71 -16.37 -2.24
N ARG A 76 -10.84 -16.84 -2.79
CA ARG A 76 -11.94 -17.45 -2.01
C ARG A 76 -11.70 -18.88 -1.48
N VAL A 77 -10.83 -19.67 -2.11
CA VAL A 77 -10.66 -21.11 -1.75
C VAL A 77 -9.64 -21.34 -0.64
N PHE A 78 -8.81 -20.34 -0.34
CA PHE A 78 -7.60 -20.51 0.48
C PHE A 78 -7.81 -20.31 1.99
N ASP A 79 -8.92 -19.71 2.42
CA ASP A 79 -9.09 -19.23 3.80
C ASP A 79 -9.42 -20.37 4.80
N VAL A 80 -10.13 -21.42 4.39
CA VAL A 80 -10.68 -22.43 5.32
C VAL A 80 -9.63 -23.43 5.85
N ALA A 81 -8.50 -23.60 5.16
CA ALA A 81 -7.57 -24.71 5.44
C ALA A 81 -6.49 -24.40 6.51
N SER A 82 -6.24 -23.12 6.86
CA SER A 82 -5.10 -22.75 7.74
C SER A 82 -5.47 -22.52 9.21
N TRP A 83 -6.60 -23.07 9.69
CA TRP A 83 -7.27 -22.63 10.93
C TRP A 83 -6.91 -23.40 12.21
N TRP A 84 -5.90 -24.30 12.20
CA TRP A 84 -5.56 -25.12 13.38
C TRP A 84 -4.05 -25.28 13.61
N SER A 85 -3.37 -24.21 14.00
CA SER A 85 -2.17 -24.35 14.83
C SER A 85 -2.52 -23.89 16.24
N GLU A 86 -2.57 -24.84 17.17
CA GLU A 86 -2.58 -24.53 18.60
C GLU A 86 -1.32 -23.71 18.93
N PRO A 87 -1.39 -22.77 19.89
CA PRO A 87 -0.21 -22.08 20.38
C PRO A 87 0.74 -23.14 20.96
N GLY A 88 1.77 -23.51 20.19
CA GLY A 88 2.85 -24.35 20.67
C GLY A 88 3.44 -23.73 21.93
N GLU A 89 3.60 -24.54 22.98
CA GLU A 89 4.31 -24.14 24.19
C GLU A 89 5.73 -23.72 23.82
N GLY A 90 6.03 -22.43 24.00
CA GLY A 90 7.32 -21.81 23.76
C GLY A 90 7.37 -21.05 22.43
N ALA A 91 7.20 -19.72 22.49
CA ALA A 91 7.63 -18.88 21.39
C ALA A 91 9.17 -18.99 21.32
N VAL A 92 9.67 -19.58 20.24
CA VAL A 92 11.10 -19.77 19.98
C VAL A 92 11.43 -19.04 18.69
N ASP A 93 12.58 -18.37 18.67
CA ASP A 93 13.05 -17.68 17.48
C ASP A 93 13.27 -18.66 16.33
N ARG A 94 12.90 -18.23 15.11
CA ARG A 94 13.02 -19.02 13.89
C ARG A 94 14.06 -18.41 12.98
N HIS A 95 14.79 -19.25 12.26
CA HIS A 95 15.81 -18.83 11.30
C HIS A 95 15.59 -19.55 9.98
N ALA A 96 15.67 -18.81 8.86
CA ALA A 96 15.66 -19.40 7.53
C ALA A 96 16.48 -18.55 6.53
N THR A 97 16.82 -19.16 5.41
CA THR A 97 17.40 -18.47 4.26
C THR A 97 16.33 -18.31 3.18
N VAL A 98 16.18 -17.09 2.68
CA VAL A 98 15.27 -16.73 1.59
C VAL A 98 16.10 -16.44 0.36
N ASP A 99 16.22 -17.43 -0.53
CA ASP A 99 16.99 -17.28 -1.75
C ASP A 99 16.14 -16.90 -2.96
N ARG A 100 15.32 -17.82 -3.46
CA ARG A 100 14.52 -17.59 -4.67
C ARG A 100 13.10 -18.11 -4.49
N PRO A 101 12.24 -17.42 -3.71
CA PRO A 101 10.84 -17.78 -3.60
C PRO A 101 10.17 -17.92 -4.98
N ASP A 102 9.28 -18.89 -5.12
CA ASP A 102 8.57 -19.09 -6.38
C ASP A 102 7.71 -17.86 -6.71
N PHE A 103 7.56 -17.58 -8.00
CA PHE A 103 6.66 -16.57 -8.54
C PHE A 103 5.69 -17.19 -9.55
N PRO A 104 4.55 -16.54 -9.85
CA PRO A 104 3.52 -17.10 -10.73
C PRO A 104 4.09 -17.60 -12.06
N GLU A 105 3.57 -18.72 -12.55
CA GLU A 105 3.95 -19.27 -13.86
C GLU A 105 3.72 -18.24 -14.97
N GLU A 106 4.63 -18.24 -15.93
CA GLU A 106 4.85 -17.16 -16.89
C GLU A 106 3.60 -16.82 -17.71
N ASN A 107 3.24 -15.53 -17.73
CA ASN A 107 2.62 -14.94 -18.90
C ASN A 107 3.74 -14.72 -19.93
N PRO A 108 3.63 -15.23 -21.18
CA PRO A 108 4.67 -15.06 -22.21
C PRO A 108 5.01 -13.60 -22.53
N MET A 109 4.21 -12.63 -22.07
CA MET A 109 4.46 -11.19 -22.22
C MET A 109 5.30 -10.57 -21.08
N THR A 110 5.53 -11.29 -19.97
CA THR A 110 6.25 -10.80 -18.79
C THR A 110 7.19 -11.89 -18.28
N GLU A 111 8.19 -12.24 -19.08
CA GLU A 111 9.22 -13.20 -18.65
C GLU A 111 9.97 -12.61 -17.45
N VAL A 112 9.69 -13.16 -16.27
CA VAL A 112 10.33 -12.79 -15.00
C VAL A 112 11.35 -13.85 -14.64
N ARG A 113 12.54 -13.40 -14.26
CA ARG A 113 13.63 -14.27 -13.79
C ARG A 113 14.35 -13.63 -12.63
N TYR A 114 15.13 -14.41 -11.89
CA TYR A 114 16.03 -13.84 -10.90
C TYR A 114 17.24 -13.16 -11.57
N GLY A 115 17.63 -12.01 -11.03
CA GLY A 115 18.81 -11.23 -11.44
C GLY A 115 19.31 -10.34 -10.29
N THR A 116 20.30 -9.49 -10.56
CA THR A 116 20.96 -8.66 -9.54
C THR A 116 20.71 -7.15 -9.76
N PRO A 117 19.46 -6.66 -9.68
CA PRO A 117 19.16 -5.27 -10.01
C PRO A 117 19.69 -4.26 -8.98
N LEU A 118 20.26 -4.73 -7.87
CA LEU A 118 20.88 -3.89 -6.85
C LEU A 118 22.36 -3.59 -7.14
N ASP A 119 22.96 -4.30 -8.10
CA ASP A 119 24.35 -4.09 -8.51
C ASP A 119 24.37 -3.10 -9.67
N ARG A 120 25.05 -1.97 -9.49
CA ARG A 120 25.19 -0.96 -10.54
C ARG A 120 26.34 -1.32 -11.50
N PRO A 121 26.28 -0.88 -12.76
CA PRO A 121 27.35 -1.13 -13.73
C PRO A 121 28.71 -0.53 -13.34
N ASP A 122 28.74 0.49 -12.48
CA ASP A 122 29.95 1.11 -11.94
C ASP A 122 30.59 0.33 -10.79
N GLY A 123 29.97 -0.78 -10.37
CA GLY A 123 30.42 -1.62 -9.26
C GLY A 123 29.95 -1.15 -7.89
N GLU A 124 29.21 -0.04 -7.80
CA GLU A 124 28.52 0.35 -6.58
C GLU A 124 27.23 -0.45 -6.41
N ARG A 125 26.72 -0.48 -5.18
CA ARG A 125 25.45 -1.10 -4.85
C ARG A 125 24.41 -0.05 -4.54
N ILE A 126 23.16 -0.33 -4.90
CA ILE A 126 22.03 0.45 -4.39
C ILE A 126 22.05 0.36 -2.86
N PRO A 127 22.14 1.50 -2.13
CA PRO A 127 22.20 1.48 -0.67
C PRO A 127 20.90 0.92 -0.08
N LEU A 128 21.00 0.29 1.09
CA LEU A 128 19.80 -0.19 1.80
C LEU A 128 18.83 0.97 2.12
N PHE A 129 19.39 2.10 2.55
CA PHE A 129 18.67 3.33 2.89
C PHE A 129 19.46 4.56 2.41
N ASP A 130 18.75 5.63 2.03
CA ASP A 130 19.29 6.97 1.71
C ASP A 130 18.87 8.02 2.76
N GLY A 131 18.26 7.57 3.86
CA GLY A 131 17.64 8.35 4.92
C GLY A 131 16.69 7.46 5.73
N PRO A 132 15.90 8.03 6.66
CA PRO A 132 14.80 7.29 7.28
C PRO A 132 13.86 6.73 6.20
N PRO A 133 13.38 5.48 6.32
CA PRO A 133 12.42 4.91 5.40
C PRO A 133 11.21 5.84 5.23
N ALA A 134 10.80 6.10 4.00
CA ALA A 134 9.68 6.98 3.69
C ALA A 134 8.66 6.27 2.82
N ARG A 135 7.37 6.63 2.98
CA ARG A 135 6.29 6.00 2.21
C ARG A 135 6.45 6.21 0.72
N GLU A 136 7.00 7.35 0.28
CA GLU A 136 7.28 7.69 -1.12
C GLU A 136 8.31 6.76 -1.77
N GLN A 137 9.08 6.04 -0.95
CA GLN A 137 10.00 5.03 -1.45
C GLN A 137 9.24 3.75 -1.83
N THR A 138 8.03 3.48 -1.37
CA THR A 138 7.33 2.23 -1.76
C THR A 138 6.58 2.38 -3.07
N LYS A 139 6.84 1.47 -4.02
CA LYS A 139 6.13 1.42 -5.30
C LYS A 139 5.89 -0.02 -5.72
N GLN A 140 4.63 -0.34 -5.98
CA GLN A 140 4.23 -1.66 -6.46
C GLN A 140 4.70 -1.89 -7.90
N GLY A 141 5.18 -3.10 -8.15
CA GLY A 141 5.60 -3.56 -9.47
C GLY A 141 4.46 -4.20 -10.26
N ILE A 142 4.77 -5.27 -10.99
CA ILE A 142 3.83 -6.01 -11.83
C ILE A 142 3.05 -7.11 -11.08
N LEU A 143 3.34 -7.31 -9.79
CA LEU A 143 2.71 -8.33 -8.94
C LEU A 143 1.39 -7.82 -8.34
N GLY A 144 0.41 -8.70 -8.12
CA GLY A 144 -0.89 -8.42 -7.50
C GLY A 144 -0.85 -8.13 -5.99
N ASP A 145 0.28 -7.70 -5.44
CA ASP A 145 0.56 -7.67 -4.00
C ASP A 145 0.26 -6.32 -3.32
N CYS A 146 -0.65 -5.52 -3.88
CA CYS A 146 -0.95 -4.14 -3.48
C CYS A 146 -1.06 -3.90 -1.96
N GLY A 147 -1.63 -4.84 -1.21
CA GLY A 147 -1.76 -4.69 0.23
C GLY A 147 -0.46 -4.89 1.01
N ILE A 148 0.52 -5.63 0.49
CA ILE A 148 1.87 -5.72 1.06
C ILE A 148 2.56 -4.38 0.89
N ILE A 149 2.65 -3.87 -0.35
CA ILE A 149 3.30 -2.58 -0.63
C ILE A 149 2.62 -1.41 0.09
N SER A 150 1.29 -1.41 0.14
CA SER A 150 0.52 -0.41 0.90
C SER A 150 0.87 -0.47 2.39
N THR A 151 0.99 -1.68 2.97
CA THR A 151 1.40 -1.86 4.36
C THR A 151 2.82 -1.37 4.61
N LEU A 152 3.79 -1.72 3.74
CA LEU A 152 5.17 -1.24 3.85
C LEU A 152 5.24 0.29 3.77
N GLY A 153 4.49 0.90 2.85
CA GLY A 153 4.38 2.36 2.72
C GLY A 153 3.83 2.99 3.99
N ALA A 154 2.74 2.44 4.52
CA ALA A 154 2.11 2.97 5.72
C ALA A 154 3.00 2.84 6.96
N VAL A 155 3.71 1.72 7.14
CA VAL A 155 4.68 1.58 8.24
C VAL A 155 5.83 2.57 8.05
N ALA A 156 6.41 2.70 6.86
CA ALA A 156 7.47 3.69 6.62
C ALA A 156 6.99 5.13 6.87
N GLY A 157 5.74 5.44 6.55
CA GLY A 157 5.16 6.76 6.74
C GLY A 157 4.85 7.13 8.20
N HIS A 158 4.64 6.15 9.06
CA HIS A 158 4.08 6.34 10.41
C HIS A 158 4.95 5.77 11.55
N ARG A 159 5.82 4.80 11.23
CA ARG A 159 6.76 4.07 12.11
C ARG A 159 8.06 3.73 11.34
N PRO A 160 8.78 4.71 10.74
CA PRO A 160 9.98 4.47 9.92
C PRO A 160 11.09 3.69 10.66
N GLU A 161 11.15 3.83 11.98
CA GLU A 161 12.06 3.08 12.85
C GLU A 161 11.77 1.58 12.86
N ALA A 162 10.51 1.16 12.71
CA ALA A 162 10.16 -0.26 12.62
C ALA A 162 10.81 -0.90 11.39
N ILE A 163 10.81 -0.20 10.25
CA ILE A 163 11.51 -0.64 9.04
C ILE A 163 13.03 -0.63 9.25
N SER A 164 13.57 0.46 9.80
CA SER A 164 15.01 0.59 10.03
C SER A 164 15.58 -0.49 10.95
N HIS A 165 14.79 -0.94 11.94
CA HIS A 165 15.18 -2.01 12.86
C HIS A 165 14.94 -3.41 12.31
N CYS A 166 14.01 -3.59 11.36
CA CYS A 166 13.66 -4.91 10.86
C CYS A 166 14.60 -5.40 9.74
N ILE A 167 15.39 -4.55 9.09
CA ILE A 167 16.29 -4.95 8.01
C ILE A 167 17.69 -4.35 8.15
N ARG A 168 18.71 -5.19 7.94
CA ARG A 168 20.12 -4.78 7.86
C ARG A 168 20.85 -5.51 6.75
N GLU A 169 21.84 -4.85 6.16
CA GLU A 169 22.76 -5.46 5.20
C GLU A 169 23.92 -6.15 5.93
N ASN A 170 24.34 -7.31 5.44
CA ASN A 170 25.50 -8.05 5.92
C ASN A 170 26.75 -7.71 5.08
N GLY A 171 27.95 -7.92 5.64
CA GLY A 171 29.20 -7.65 4.94
C GLY A 171 29.47 -8.54 3.71
N ASP A 172 28.68 -9.59 3.50
CA ASP A 172 28.74 -10.49 2.34
C ASP A 172 27.72 -10.13 1.24
N GLY A 173 26.97 -9.04 1.41
CA GLY A 173 25.95 -8.58 0.47
C GLY A 173 24.58 -9.23 0.62
N THR A 174 24.41 -10.19 1.54
CA THR A 174 23.08 -10.65 1.95
C THR A 174 22.42 -9.64 2.90
N TYR A 175 21.15 -9.86 3.22
CA TYR A 175 20.42 -9.05 4.18
C TYR A 175 19.89 -9.92 5.31
N GLU A 176 19.82 -9.38 6.52
CA GLU A 176 19.08 -9.98 7.61
C GLU A 176 17.78 -9.20 7.82
N VAL A 177 16.65 -9.91 7.78
CA VAL A 177 15.32 -9.37 8.03
C VAL A 177 14.72 -10.04 9.26
N THR A 178 14.29 -9.25 10.24
CA THR A 178 13.66 -9.72 11.48
C THR A 178 12.18 -9.36 11.49
N LEU A 179 11.32 -10.37 11.50
CA LEU A 179 9.86 -10.21 11.59
C LEU A 179 9.36 -10.76 12.93
N HIS A 180 8.50 -10.02 13.62
CA HIS A 180 7.86 -10.52 14.83
C HIS A 180 6.94 -11.69 14.50
N GLN A 181 7.07 -12.79 15.25
CA GLN A 181 6.10 -13.88 15.15
C GLN A 181 4.76 -13.41 15.72
N THR A 182 3.68 -13.80 15.06
CA THR A 182 2.32 -13.37 15.41
C THR A 182 1.49 -14.54 15.89
N LYS A 183 0.52 -14.23 16.75
CA LYS A 183 -0.57 -15.12 17.09
C LYS A 183 -1.88 -14.40 16.84
N ARG A 184 -2.81 -15.09 16.19
CA ARG A 184 -4.18 -14.62 16.04
C ARG A 184 -4.91 -14.79 17.36
N SER A 185 -5.67 -13.79 17.80
CA SER A 185 -6.56 -13.95 18.95
C SER A 185 -7.66 -14.95 18.60
N LEU A 186 -7.79 -16.02 19.40
CA LEU A 186 -8.85 -17.03 19.25
C LEU A 186 -10.14 -16.63 19.99
N TYR A 187 -10.11 -15.59 20.82
CA TYR A 187 -11.24 -15.12 21.61
C TYR A 187 -11.73 -13.75 21.13
N GLY A 188 -13.04 -13.62 20.90
CA GLY A 188 -13.70 -12.39 20.50
C GLY A 188 -13.56 -12.09 19.01
N ASP A 189 -12.74 -11.08 18.69
CA ASP A 189 -12.51 -10.58 17.33
C ASP A 189 -11.42 -11.40 16.61
N ARG A 190 -11.87 -12.18 15.61
CA ARG A 190 -11.00 -12.99 14.76
C ARG A 190 -10.06 -12.16 13.88
N SER A 191 -10.09 -10.84 13.95
CA SER A 191 -9.28 -9.97 13.10
C SER A 191 -8.07 -9.37 13.81
N ARG A 192 -7.82 -9.75 15.08
CA ARG A 192 -6.71 -9.25 15.89
C ARG A 192 -5.49 -10.19 15.89
N PHE A 193 -4.31 -9.62 15.69
CA PHE A 193 -3.00 -10.26 15.74
C PHE A 193 -2.14 -9.60 16.82
N ALA A 194 -1.52 -10.41 17.66
CA ALA A 194 -0.61 -9.95 18.69
C ALA A 194 0.78 -10.57 18.47
N PRO A 195 1.86 -9.87 18.83
CA PRO A 195 3.20 -10.47 18.82
C PRO A 195 3.26 -11.63 19.83
N THR A 196 4.05 -12.65 19.53
CA THR A 196 4.33 -13.73 20.49
C THR A 196 5.45 -13.39 21.46
N GLY A 197 6.26 -12.38 21.12
CA GLY A 197 7.52 -12.05 21.80
C GLY A 197 8.76 -12.67 21.14
N SER A 198 8.59 -13.63 20.23
CA SER A 198 9.67 -14.20 19.42
C SER A 198 9.73 -13.58 18.04
N VAL A 199 10.86 -13.83 17.36
CA VAL A 199 11.11 -13.31 16.02
C VAL A 199 11.39 -14.42 15.00
N THR A 200 11.24 -14.07 13.74
CA THR A 200 11.71 -14.85 12.60
C THR A 200 12.81 -14.05 11.93
N VAL A 201 14.02 -14.58 11.92
CA VAL A 201 15.20 -13.96 11.33
C VAL A 201 15.49 -14.65 9.99
N LEU A 202 15.40 -13.87 8.92
CA LEU A 202 15.55 -14.33 7.54
C LEU A 202 16.86 -13.80 6.97
N THR A 203 17.74 -14.68 6.52
CA THR A 203 18.87 -14.29 5.67
C THR A 203 18.39 -14.25 4.23
N VAL A 204 18.35 -13.06 3.62
CA VAL A 204 17.80 -12.82 2.28
C VAL A 204 18.95 -12.61 1.29
N THR A 205 19.00 -13.42 0.24
CA THR A 205 19.98 -13.22 -0.84
C THR A 205 19.61 -12.01 -1.70
N PRO A 206 20.56 -11.42 -2.45
CA PRO A 206 20.29 -10.17 -3.14
C PRO A 206 19.64 -10.31 -4.51
N ASP A 207 19.55 -11.53 -5.03
CA ASP A 207 18.86 -11.81 -6.28
C ASP A 207 17.38 -11.43 -6.18
N LEU A 208 16.87 -10.64 -7.11
CA LEU A 208 15.48 -10.21 -7.13
C LEU A 208 14.82 -10.62 -8.45
N PRO A 209 13.49 -10.82 -8.46
CA PRO A 209 12.74 -10.95 -9.70
C PRO A 209 12.92 -9.69 -10.56
N VAL A 210 13.30 -9.88 -11.82
CA VAL A 210 13.48 -8.83 -12.83
C VAL A 210 12.79 -9.24 -14.13
N GLN A 211 12.32 -8.26 -14.89
CA GLN A 211 11.80 -8.53 -16.23
C GLN A 211 12.97 -8.70 -17.20
N SER A 212 12.85 -9.62 -18.16
CA SER A 212 13.90 -9.88 -19.15
C SER A 212 14.33 -8.64 -19.94
N ASP A 213 13.40 -7.73 -20.24
CA ASP A 213 13.62 -6.48 -20.97
C ASP A 213 14.11 -5.31 -20.07
N ALA A 214 14.02 -5.47 -18.74
CA ALA A 214 14.46 -4.49 -17.75
C ALA A 214 15.24 -5.15 -16.58
N PRO A 215 16.38 -5.82 -16.85
CA PRO A 215 17.08 -6.64 -15.85
C PRO A 215 17.76 -5.83 -14.73
N HIS A 216 17.84 -4.51 -14.87
CA HIS A 216 18.45 -3.61 -13.90
C HIS A 216 17.44 -2.99 -12.92
N ARG A 217 16.19 -3.48 -12.91
CA ARG A 217 15.14 -2.99 -12.02
C ARG A 217 14.35 -4.17 -11.46
N PRO A 218 14.00 -4.16 -10.16
CA PRO A 218 13.07 -5.16 -9.62
C PRO A 218 11.75 -5.12 -10.38
N ALA A 219 11.23 -6.30 -10.74
CA ALA A 219 9.95 -6.46 -11.41
C ALA A 219 8.77 -6.15 -10.48
N TYR A 220 8.91 -6.52 -9.20
CA TYR A 220 7.89 -6.38 -8.17
C TYR A 220 8.11 -5.09 -7.36
N GLY A 221 7.98 -5.14 -6.05
CA GLY A 221 8.22 -4.03 -5.13
C GLY A 221 9.54 -3.35 -5.45
N LYS A 222 9.48 -2.03 -5.62
CA LYS A 222 10.63 -1.22 -5.98
C LYS A 222 10.57 0.11 -5.27
N SER A 223 11.72 0.75 -5.25
CA SER A 223 11.83 2.10 -4.76
C SER A 223 11.16 3.07 -5.75
N GLY A 224 10.43 4.07 -5.25
CA GLY A 224 9.67 5.04 -6.05
C GLY A 224 10.54 5.83 -7.03
N ASP A 225 10.84 7.08 -6.70
CA ASP A 225 11.85 7.88 -7.42
C ASP A 225 13.26 7.74 -6.81
N GLY A 226 13.39 6.98 -5.71
CA GLY A 226 14.64 6.76 -5.00
C GLY A 226 15.35 5.47 -5.40
N ASP A 227 16.66 5.44 -5.17
CA ASP A 227 17.53 4.27 -5.33
C ASP A 227 17.84 3.65 -3.95
N VAL A 228 16.85 3.02 -3.31
CA VAL A 228 17.05 2.27 -2.06
C VAL A 228 16.69 0.79 -2.21
N ALA A 229 17.32 -0.08 -1.44
CA ALA A 229 17.10 -1.53 -1.56
C ALA A 229 16.07 -2.10 -0.59
N TRP A 230 15.67 -1.38 0.47
CA TRP A 230 14.86 -1.96 1.54
C TRP A 230 13.49 -2.47 1.08
N VAL A 231 12.84 -1.81 0.11
CA VAL A 231 11.51 -2.18 -0.39
C VAL A 231 11.51 -3.58 -1.04
N PRO A 232 12.28 -3.83 -2.12
CA PRO A 232 12.32 -5.15 -2.74
C PRO A 232 12.84 -6.25 -1.80
N ILE A 233 13.78 -5.92 -0.89
CA ILE A 233 14.31 -6.92 0.05
C ILE A 233 13.27 -7.31 1.11
N LEU A 234 12.51 -6.36 1.66
CA LEU A 234 11.44 -6.68 2.60
C LEU A 234 10.29 -7.42 1.93
N GLU A 235 9.90 -7.03 0.71
CA GLU A 235 8.90 -7.77 -0.07
C GLU A 235 9.34 -9.23 -0.26
N LYS A 236 10.60 -9.44 -0.69
CA LYS A 236 11.19 -10.79 -0.82
C LYS A 236 11.20 -11.56 0.49
N ALA A 237 11.52 -10.92 1.61
CA ALA A 237 11.50 -11.55 2.92
C ALA A 237 10.08 -12.00 3.31
N VAL A 238 9.07 -11.17 3.06
CA VAL A 238 7.65 -11.50 3.29
C VAL A 238 7.16 -12.60 2.33
N ALA A 239 7.74 -12.74 1.15
CA ALA A 239 7.50 -13.86 0.24
C ALA A 239 8.13 -15.16 0.78
N GLY A 240 9.35 -15.08 1.29
CA GLY A 240 10.09 -16.24 1.81
C GLY A 240 9.75 -16.67 3.23
N VAL A 241 8.94 -15.92 3.99
CA VAL A 241 8.58 -16.27 5.38
C VAL A 241 7.92 -17.65 5.48
N ASP A 242 7.33 -18.13 4.38
CA ASP A 242 6.67 -19.43 4.23
C ASP A 242 7.63 -20.59 4.54
N ALA A 243 8.94 -20.42 4.28
CA ALA A 243 9.97 -21.41 4.61
C ALA A 243 10.12 -21.65 6.13
N THR A 244 9.49 -20.82 6.96
CA THR A 244 9.51 -20.95 8.42
C THR A 244 8.22 -21.51 8.99
N TRP A 245 7.25 -21.79 8.12
CA TRP A 245 5.96 -22.35 8.51
C TRP A 245 6.08 -23.85 8.76
N ASP A 246 5.26 -24.37 9.67
CA ASP A 246 5.12 -25.81 9.82
C ASP A 246 4.29 -26.39 8.66
N GLU A 247 4.36 -27.71 8.46
CA GLU A 247 3.60 -28.40 7.40
C GLU A 247 2.08 -28.15 7.48
N ARG A 248 1.56 -27.75 8.65
CA ARG A 248 0.13 -27.44 8.86
C ARG A 248 -0.28 -26.09 8.31
N ARG A 249 0.66 -25.15 8.21
CA ARG A 249 0.46 -23.82 7.66
C ARG A 249 0.88 -23.73 6.18
N ALA A 250 1.46 -24.79 5.61
CA ALA A 250 1.75 -24.90 4.19
C ALA A 250 0.48 -24.61 3.36
N ARG A 251 0.56 -23.59 2.51
CA ARG A 251 -0.57 -23.09 1.72
C ARG A 251 -0.55 -23.72 0.33
N LEU A 252 -1.69 -23.66 -0.36
CA LEU A 252 -1.81 -24.03 -1.77
C LEU A 252 -0.93 -23.17 -2.70
N ALA A 253 -0.39 -22.05 -2.22
CA ALA A 253 0.57 -21.20 -2.89
C ALA A 253 1.58 -20.64 -1.88
N GLU A 254 2.84 -20.50 -2.29
CA GLU A 254 3.95 -19.98 -1.50
C GLU A 254 4.67 -18.85 -2.25
N GLY A 255 5.60 -18.16 -1.58
CA GLY A 255 6.45 -17.17 -2.23
C GLY A 255 5.69 -15.97 -2.80
N TYR A 256 6.15 -15.47 -3.94
CA TYR A 256 5.46 -14.41 -4.68
C TYR A 256 4.16 -14.89 -5.32
N THR A 257 4.04 -16.19 -5.64
CA THR A 257 2.77 -16.76 -6.13
C THR A 257 1.64 -16.55 -5.13
N ARG A 258 1.94 -16.69 -3.83
CA ARG A 258 0.98 -16.37 -2.77
C ARG A 258 0.63 -14.88 -2.72
N HIS A 259 1.61 -14.01 -2.96
CA HIS A 259 1.42 -12.55 -2.91
C HIS A 259 0.56 -12.05 -4.07
N ASP A 260 0.70 -12.67 -5.25
CA ASP A 260 -0.08 -12.32 -6.45
C ASP A 260 -1.58 -12.56 -6.31
N LEU A 261 -1.99 -13.42 -5.36
CA LEU A 261 -3.41 -13.63 -5.04
C LEU A 261 -4.05 -12.42 -4.36
N GLY A 262 -3.25 -11.43 -3.97
CA GLY A 262 -3.70 -10.27 -3.24
C GLY A 262 -3.68 -10.45 -1.73
N SER A 263 -4.22 -9.46 -1.01
CA SER A 263 -4.30 -9.50 0.45
C SER A 263 -5.72 -9.32 0.97
N LEU A 264 -5.99 -9.93 2.11
CA LEU A 264 -7.16 -9.68 2.93
C LEU A 264 -6.80 -8.66 4.02
N PRO A 265 -7.78 -7.96 4.63
CA PRO A 265 -7.53 -7.10 5.78
C PRO A 265 -6.79 -7.81 6.93
N SER A 266 -7.09 -9.09 7.18
CA SER A 266 -6.40 -9.92 8.17
C SER A 266 -4.92 -10.16 7.83
N HIS A 267 -4.58 -10.35 6.55
CA HIS A 267 -3.19 -10.48 6.12
C HIS A 267 -2.40 -9.19 6.37
N ARG A 268 -3.03 -8.03 6.15
CA ARG A 268 -2.42 -6.73 6.45
C ARG A 268 -2.25 -6.51 7.95
N ALA A 269 -3.22 -6.93 8.77
CA ALA A 269 -3.09 -6.86 10.22
C ALA A 269 -1.93 -7.74 10.71
N GLU A 270 -1.84 -8.97 10.21
CA GLU A 270 -0.71 -9.85 10.51
C GLU A 270 0.63 -9.20 10.12
N LEU A 271 0.72 -8.65 8.91
CA LEU A 271 1.94 -8.00 8.43
C LEU A 271 2.31 -6.74 9.24
N LEU A 272 1.32 -5.94 9.64
CA LEU A 272 1.55 -4.82 10.56
C LEU A 272 2.20 -5.31 11.86
N THR A 273 1.64 -6.34 12.51
CA THR A 273 2.24 -6.91 13.72
C THR A 273 3.63 -7.49 13.47
N GLN A 274 3.86 -8.14 12.33
CA GLN A 274 5.17 -8.69 11.97
C GLN A 274 6.24 -7.58 11.86
N LEU A 275 5.89 -6.44 11.29
CA LEU A 275 6.82 -5.33 11.05
C LEU A 275 7.03 -4.46 12.29
N THR A 276 5.98 -4.18 13.06
CA THR A 276 6.05 -3.22 14.17
C THR A 276 6.22 -3.88 15.53
N GLY A 277 5.90 -5.16 15.66
CA GLY A 277 5.80 -5.82 16.95
C GLY A 277 4.63 -5.33 17.81
N GLU A 278 3.72 -4.52 17.24
CA GLU A 278 2.53 -4.02 17.92
C GLU A 278 1.30 -4.88 17.60
N THR A 279 0.32 -4.87 18.49
CA THR A 279 -0.97 -5.53 18.20
C THR A 279 -1.65 -4.80 17.05
N ALA A 280 -2.12 -5.57 16.07
CA ALA A 280 -2.87 -5.04 14.94
C ALA A 280 -4.22 -5.72 14.83
N TYR A 281 -5.18 -5.01 14.26
CA TYR A 281 -6.54 -5.52 14.09
C TYR A 281 -7.20 -4.95 12.84
N THR A 282 -8.30 -5.58 12.44
CA THR A 282 -9.24 -5.02 11.47
C THR A 282 -10.54 -4.73 12.19
N ASP A 283 -11.12 -3.56 11.96
CA ASP A 283 -12.40 -3.16 12.55
C ASP A 283 -13.39 -2.77 11.46
N ASP A 284 -14.67 -2.94 11.76
CA ASP A 284 -15.75 -2.53 10.87
C ASP A 284 -15.98 -1.00 10.99
N PHE A 285 -16.48 -0.34 9.94
CA PHE A 285 -16.88 1.06 10.12
C PHE A 285 -18.08 1.13 11.08
N PRO A 286 -18.17 2.20 11.89
CA PRO A 286 -19.35 2.44 12.71
C PRO A 286 -20.62 2.45 11.86
N THR A 287 -21.67 1.81 12.35
CA THR A 287 -22.99 1.74 11.71
C THR A 287 -24.09 2.39 12.55
N GLN A 288 -23.82 2.68 13.82
CA GLN A 288 -24.78 3.25 14.76
C GLN A 288 -24.21 4.47 15.47
N TYR A 289 -25.09 5.30 16.02
CA TYR A 289 -24.69 6.33 16.95
C TYR A 289 -24.09 5.69 18.21
N ASP A 290 -23.06 6.31 18.76
CA ASP A 290 -22.49 5.86 20.03
C ASP A 290 -23.27 6.43 21.24
N MET A 291 -22.81 6.10 22.43
CA MET A 291 -23.44 6.51 23.69
C MET A 291 -23.34 8.03 23.93
N GLU A 292 -22.38 8.69 23.29
CA GLU A 292 -22.17 10.13 23.29
C GLU A 292 -23.00 10.86 22.22
N GLY A 293 -23.78 10.14 21.41
CA GLY A 293 -24.63 10.69 20.36
C GLY A 293 -23.89 11.14 19.11
N ARG A 294 -22.64 10.69 18.89
CA ARG A 294 -21.88 10.95 17.66
C ARG A 294 -22.41 10.07 16.55
N SER A 295 -22.59 10.65 15.35
CA SER A 295 -23.00 9.88 14.17
C SER A 295 -21.91 8.88 13.76
N PRO A 296 -22.25 7.80 13.05
CA PRO A 296 -21.27 6.82 12.57
C PRO A 296 -20.16 7.45 11.71
N ASP A 297 -20.52 8.45 10.90
CA ASP A 297 -19.57 9.16 10.05
C ASP A 297 -18.60 10.02 10.87
N ARG A 298 -19.10 10.68 11.91
CA ARG A 298 -18.27 11.46 12.83
C ARG A 298 -17.31 10.54 13.60
N GLN A 299 -17.79 9.40 14.09
CA GLN A 299 -16.96 8.41 14.76
C GLN A 299 -15.82 7.93 13.84
N LEU A 300 -16.12 7.58 12.59
CA LEU A 300 -15.10 7.11 11.64
C LEU A 300 -14.01 8.17 11.38
N LEU A 301 -14.42 9.41 11.12
CA LEU A 301 -13.48 10.52 10.88
C LEU A 301 -12.63 10.84 12.11
N GLU A 302 -13.22 10.84 13.30
CA GLU A 302 -12.50 11.04 14.56
C GLU A 302 -11.51 9.91 14.81
N THR A 303 -11.91 8.65 14.63
CA THR A 303 -11.04 7.48 14.75
C THR A 303 -9.84 7.56 13.81
N PHE A 304 -10.04 7.92 12.53
CA PHE A 304 -8.92 8.06 11.59
C PHE A 304 -8.00 9.20 11.98
N ARG A 305 -8.52 10.36 12.40
CA ARG A 305 -7.67 11.46 12.88
C ARG A 305 -6.85 11.07 14.08
N GLU A 306 -7.45 10.42 15.07
CA GLU A 306 -6.77 9.94 16.27
C GLU A 306 -5.65 8.96 15.91
N LYS A 307 -5.96 7.93 15.10
CA LYS A 307 -4.96 6.96 14.66
C LYS A 307 -3.81 7.60 13.90
N LEU A 308 -4.09 8.49 12.95
CA LEU A 308 -3.04 9.16 12.18
C LEU A 308 -2.20 10.09 13.06
N ALA A 309 -2.80 10.80 14.02
CA ALA A 309 -2.10 11.65 14.97
C ALA A 309 -1.17 10.86 15.91
N ASP A 310 -1.56 9.64 16.28
CA ASP A 310 -0.74 8.72 17.07
C ASP A 310 0.33 8.00 16.23
N GLY A 311 0.42 8.31 14.93
CA GLY A 311 1.30 7.62 13.98
C GLY A 311 0.93 6.15 13.80
N CYS A 312 -0.35 5.81 13.90
CA CYS A 312 -0.82 4.48 13.55
C CYS A 312 -1.16 4.43 12.05
N PRO A 313 -0.58 3.51 11.27
CA PRO A 313 -0.96 3.31 9.88
C PRO A 313 -2.40 2.82 9.77
N VAL A 314 -3.16 3.37 8.81
CA VAL A 314 -4.55 2.98 8.53
C VAL A 314 -4.66 2.49 7.09
N LEU A 315 -5.04 1.23 6.93
CA LEU A 315 -5.12 0.55 5.63
C LEU A 315 -6.56 0.19 5.29
N VAL A 316 -6.95 0.37 4.05
CA VAL A 316 -8.29 0.05 3.54
C VAL A 316 -8.23 -0.62 2.17
N GLY A 317 -9.36 -1.17 1.73
CA GLY A 317 -9.47 -1.83 0.44
C GLY A 317 -10.76 -1.46 -0.27
N THR A 318 -10.72 -1.28 -1.58
CA THR A 318 -11.91 -0.95 -2.37
C THR A 318 -12.85 -2.14 -2.54
N VAL A 319 -14.14 -1.87 -2.71
CA VAL A 319 -15.15 -2.88 -3.05
C VAL A 319 -14.90 -3.51 -4.43
N ASN A 320 -15.59 -4.63 -4.70
CA ASN A 320 -15.63 -5.26 -6.01
C ASN A 320 -16.86 -4.77 -6.78
N LEU A 321 -16.68 -4.16 -7.95
CA LEU A 321 -17.76 -3.71 -8.83
C LEU A 321 -17.93 -4.59 -10.09
N GLU A 322 -17.43 -5.83 -10.07
CA GLU A 322 -17.45 -6.80 -11.19
C GLU A 322 -18.79 -6.94 -11.93
N ARG A 323 -19.90 -6.51 -11.34
CA ARG A 323 -21.23 -6.58 -11.95
C ARG A 323 -21.56 -5.51 -12.98
N GLU A 324 -20.85 -4.38 -13.07
CA GLU A 324 -21.35 -3.26 -13.89
C GLU A 324 -20.38 -2.74 -14.98
N GLY A 325 -19.17 -3.30 -15.10
CA GLY A 325 -18.17 -2.79 -16.06
C GLY A 325 -17.79 -1.33 -15.83
N ARG A 326 -18.07 -0.79 -14.64
CA ARG A 326 -17.80 0.59 -14.24
C ARG A 326 -16.46 0.65 -13.52
N SER A 327 -15.57 1.53 -13.96
CA SER A 327 -14.42 1.94 -13.16
C SER A 327 -14.90 2.67 -11.91
N LEU A 328 -14.22 2.47 -10.78
CA LEU A 328 -14.49 3.28 -9.59
C LEU A 328 -14.20 4.77 -9.91
N PRO A 329 -14.99 5.70 -9.37
CA PRO A 329 -14.78 7.12 -9.61
C PRO A 329 -13.49 7.60 -8.92
N LYS A 330 -13.12 8.86 -9.18
CA LYS A 330 -12.05 9.57 -8.45
C LYS A 330 -10.65 8.96 -8.59
N GLY A 331 -10.43 8.09 -9.60
CA GLY A 331 -9.14 7.44 -9.84
C GLY A 331 -8.87 6.24 -8.95
N LEU A 332 -9.90 5.69 -8.30
CA LEU A 332 -9.79 4.43 -7.58
C LEU A 332 -9.69 3.24 -8.54
N ILE A 333 -8.85 2.28 -8.17
CA ILE A 333 -8.71 0.94 -8.76
C ILE A 333 -9.54 -0.04 -7.93
N ASP A 334 -10.30 -0.93 -8.58
CA ASP A 334 -11.11 -1.95 -7.93
C ASP A 334 -10.25 -3.06 -7.31
N ARG A 335 -10.76 -3.71 -6.25
CA ARG A 335 -10.04 -4.75 -5.51
C ARG A 335 -8.58 -4.37 -5.18
N HIS A 336 -8.34 -3.11 -4.83
CA HIS A 336 -7.02 -2.57 -4.55
C HIS A 336 -6.92 -2.05 -3.13
N ALA A 337 -5.75 -2.20 -2.51
CA ALA A 337 -5.47 -1.71 -1.17
C ALA A 337 -4.91 -0.30 -1.20
N TYR A 338 -5.28 0.52 -0.22
CA TYR A 338 -4.82 1.91 -0.04
C TYR A 338 -4.42 2.17 1.40
N GLU A 339 -3.56 3.14 1.57
CA GLU A 339 -3.27 3.76 2.87
C GLU A 339 -4.12 5.02 3.01
N VAL A 340 -4.74 5.22 4.17
CA VAL A 340 -5.32 6.52 4.55
C VAL A 340 -4.19 7.38 5.08
N THR A 341 -3.96 8.53 4.45
CA THR A 341 -2.83 9.42 4.79
C THR A 341 -3.26 10.64 5.59
N GLU A 342 -4.50 11.10 5.40
CA GLU A 342 -5.01 12.29 6.05
C GLU A 342 -6.55 12.27 6.10
N VAL A 343 -7.11 12.90 7.13
CA VAL A 343 -8.48 13.39 7.13
C VAL A 343 -8.43 14.90 7.34
N ASP A 344 -8.70 15.66 6.28
CA ASP A 344 -8.50 17.11 6.28
C ASP A 344 -9.53 17.85 7.16
N ASP A 345 -9.35 19.17 7.27
CA ASP A 345 -10.20 20.08 8.02
C ASP A 345 -11.65 20.14 7.50
N ARG A 346 -11.85 19.84 6.22
CA ARG A 346 -13.18 19.71 5.58
C ARG A 346 -13.79 18.32 5.79
N GLY A 347 -13.06 17.38 6.38
CA GLY A 347 -13.50 16.00 6.59
C GLY A 347 -13.38 15.12 5.34
N LEU A 348 -12.53 15.50 4.37
CA LEU A 348 -12.19 14.65 3.24
C LEU A 348 -11.08 13.67 3.62
N ILE A 349 -11.23 12.43 3.17
CA ILE A 349 -10.31 11.33 3.43
C ILE A 349 -9.36 11.20 2.24
N HIS A 350 -8.06 11.31 2.50
CA HIS A 350 -7.00 11.22 1.50
C HIS A 350 -6.40 9.82 1.49
N LEU A 351 -6.31 9.24 0.29
CA LEU A 351 -5.80 7.89 0.09
C LEU A 351 -4.52 7.91 -0.73
N ARG A 352 -3.55 7.07 -0.35
CA ARG A 352 -2.34 6.80 -1.13
C ARG A 352 -2.45 5.47 -1.84
N ASN A 353 -2.28 5.52 -3.15
CA ASN A 353 -2.17 4.36 -4.04
C ASN A 353 -0.76 3.74 -3.92
N PRO A 354 -0.61 2.43 -3.63
CA PRO A 354 0.71 1.76 -3.53
C PRO A 354 1.50 1.70 -4.85
N HIS A 355 0.90 2.01 -6.00
CA HIS A 355 1.66 2.27 -7.23
C HIS A 355 2.50 3.55 -7.18
N ASN A 356 2.36 4.35 -6.10
CA ASN A 356 3.04 5.63 -5.89
C ASN A 356 2.84 6.63 -7.03
N LEU A 357 1.69 6.54 -7.69
CA LEU A 357 1.25 7.39 -8.78
C LEU A 357 -0.27 7.30 -8.86
N ALA A 358 -0.89 8.28 -9.54
CA ALA A 358 -2.35 8.34 -9.70
C ALA A 358 -3.09 8.11 -8.36
N HIS A 359 -2.70 8.86 -7.33
CA HIS A 359 -3.47 8.88 -6.08
C HIS A 359 -4.90 9.34 -6.38
N PRO A 360 -5.92 8.70 -5.78
CA PRO A 360 -7.29 9.09 -6.01
C PRO A 360 -7.55 10.50 -5.44
N GLN A 361 -8.54 11.18 -6.00
CA GLN A 361 -9.04 12.43 -5.40
C GLN A 361 -9.58 12.15 -3.98
N PRO A 362 -9.48 13.12 -3.06
CA PRO A 362 -10.01 12.96 -1.71
C PRO A 362 -11.51 12.65 -1.71
N LEU A 363 -11.93 11.81 -0.77
CA LEU A 363 -13.30 11.28 -0.69
C LEU A 363 -14.06 11.93 0.46
N THR A 364 -15.33 12.26 0.25
CA THR A 364 -16.25 12.48 1.39
C THR A 364 -16.46 11.17 2.15
N VAL A 365 -16.87 11.25 3.42
CA VAL A 365 -17.19 10.06 4.23
C VAL A 365 -18.26 9.16 3.58
N ALA A 366 -19.25 9.76 2.92
CA ALA A 366 -20.29 9.03 2.20
C ALA A 366 -19.75 8.29 0.97
N GLU A 367 -18.89 8.94 0.17
CA GLU A 367 -18.20 8.28 -0.95
C GLU A 367 -17.29 7.16 -0.45
N PHE A 368 -16.54 7.42 0.62
CA PHE A 368 -15.64 6.45 1.23
C PHE A 368 -16.39 5.18 1.66
N LYS A 369 -17.46 5.30 2.45
CA LYS A 369 -18.26 4.15 2.90
C LYS A 369 -18.93 3.37 1.77
N ARG A 370 -19.15 4.00 0.62
CA ARG A 370 -19.71 3.35 -0.58
C ARG A 370 -18.65 2.63 -1.41
N LEU A 371 -17.46 3.19 -1.53
CA LEU A 371 -16.41 2.75 -2.47
C LEU A 371 -15.34 1.87 -1.81
N ILE A 372 -15.23 1.96 -0.49
CA ILE A 372 -14.29 1.19 0.34
C ILE A 372 -15.07 0.10 1.06
N LYS A 373 -14.48 -1.10 1.15
CA LYS A 373 -15.03 -2.18 1.99
C LYS A 373 -15.25 -1.65 3.39
N ASN A 374 -16.28 -2.14 4.08
CA ASN A 374 -16.71 -1.63 5.38
C ASN A 374 -15.75 -1.93 6.56
N ARG A 375 -14.44 -1.89 6.32
CA ARG A 375 -13.37 -2.31 7.22
C ARG A 375 -12.10 -1.50 7.01
N TYR A 376 -11.39 -1.25 8.09
CA TYR A 376 -10.02 -0.74 8.07
C TYR A 376 -9.11 -1.58 8.94
N THR A 377 -7.82 -1.55 8.65
CA THR A 377 -6.77 -2.28 9.36
C THR A 377 -5.79 -1.29 9.97
N THR A 378 -5.44 -1.45 11.25
CA THR A 378 -4.52 -0.55 11.98
C THR A 378 -3.82 -1.30 13.12
N ILE A 379 -2.86 -0.64 13.76
CA ILE A 379 -2.30 -1.03 15.06
C ILE A 379 -3.07 -0.38 16.24
N GLY A 380 -3.01 -1.02 17.41
CA GLY A 380 -3.51 -0.50 18.70
C GLY A 380 -4.15 -1.51 19.65
#